data_AF-V4RFK3-F1
#
_entry.id   AF-V4RFK3-F1
#
_cell.length_a   1.000
_cell.length_b   1.000
_cell.length_c   1.000
_cell.angle_alpha   90.00
_cell.angle_beta   90.00
_cell.angle_gamma   90.00
#
_symmetry.space_group_name_H-M   'P 1'
#
loop_
_entity.id
_entity.type
_entity.pdbx_description
1 polymer ?
#
loop_
_entity_poly.entity_id
_entity_poly.type
_entity_poly.pdbx_seq_one_letter_code
_entity_poly.pdbx_strand_id
1 'polypeptide(L)'
;MSIDKMVAECDEKAGAFYDKDRPTKNGYVEFVAINPVEAISSCQKAFDLRGNDRHVAFNLGRAYVSGKNYAMGNVFLERAIDQGSTAAMVALSTIYADGIGTDIDTRKSFELLSRASAAGNDTATATLGADYLWGRNGLTRDVAKALPLLKTAADLGNAQAMYYLGEHSWAGLGPKGDFSSARYWFEKGAAAGEPNAMVNLGRLYRFGVGGLKKDYVTARSWYDKANKLGARSAPTQIGLLYEEGLGTPQNYGLARQWYEKGIITGDQESFALLASLYERGLGVTKDNEKAAALYSQAAAKGSSFAMQQLGQMYIKGKGVAKDVVRGEKLIADAKSKYIASCNCGRDQAY
;
A
#
# COMPACT_ATOMS: atom_id res chain seq x y z
N MET A 1 -27.54 -27.57 12.70
CA MET A 1 -27.17 -26.26 12.13
C MET A 1 -27.44 -26.31 10.64
N SER A 2 -28.09 -25.31 10.05
CA SER A 2 -28.40 -25.32 8.61
C SER A 2 -27.13 -25.16 7.77
N ILE A 3 -27.15 -25.66 6.53
CA ILE A 3 -26.04 -25.54 5.57
C ILE A 3 -25.65 -24.07 5.39
N ASP A 4 -26.63 -23.18 5.26
CA ASP A 4 -26.38 -21.75 5.05
C ASP A 4 -25.68 -21.09 6.25
N LYS A 5 -25.97 -21.57 7.48
CA LYS A 5 -25.27 -21.08 8.67
C LYS A 5 -23.81 -21.52 8.70
N MET A 6 -23.51 -22.77 8.34
CA MET A 6 -22.11 -23.25 8.29
C MET A 6 -21.29 -22.53 7.22
N VAL A 7 -21.91 -22.24 6.09
CA VAL A 7 -21.29 -21.50 5.01
C VAL A 7 -21.03 -20.05 5.43
N ALA A 8 -21.98 -19.40 6.11
CA ALA A 8 -21.76 -18.07 6.68
C ALA A 8 -20.62 -18.07 7.71
N GLU A 9 -20.49 -19.10 8.54
CA GLU A 9 -19.36 -19.24 9.49
C GLU A 9 -18.00 -19.41 8.77
N CYS A 10 -17.96 -20.09 7.63
CA CYS A 10 -16.75 -20.15 6.79
C CYS A 10 -16.43 -18.77 6.19
N ASP A 11 -17.46 -18.08 5.67
CA ASP A 11 -17.34 -16.75 5.08
C ASP A 11 -16.82 -15.72 6.10
N GLU A 12 -17.29 -15.78 7.36
CA GLU A 12 -16.84 -14.91 8.45
C GLU A 12 -15.38 -15.12 8.85
N LYS A 13 -14.81 -16.30 8.59
CA LYS A 13 -13.46 -16.67 9.03
C LYS A 13 -12.42 -16.57 7.92
N ALA A 14 -12.85 -16.72 6.67
CA ALA A 14 -11.95 -16.80 5.53
C ALA A 14 -12.51 -16.16 4.24
N GLY A 15 -13.57 -15.36 4.30
CA GLY A 15 -14.10 -14.61 3.16
C GLY A 15 -13.16 -13.47 2.73
N ALA A 16 -13.08 -13.20 1.43
CA ALA A 16 -12.17 -12.21 0.84
C ALA A 16 -12.93 -11.04 0.18
N PHE A 17 -12.47 -9.80 0.38
CA PHE A 17 -13.19 -8.61 -0.10
C PHE A 17 -13.31 -8.48 -1.61
N TYR A 18 -12.40 -9.11 -2.33
CA TYR A 18 -12.37 -9.15 -3.78
C TYR A 18 -13.21 -10.31 -4.37
N ASP A 19 -13.82 -11.18 -3.55
CA ASP A 19 -14.84 -12.12 -4.00
C ASP A 19 -16.22 -11.43 -4.06
N LYS A 20 -16.41 -10.61 -5.11
CA LYS A 20 -17.62 -9.80 -5.30
C LYS A 20 -18.88 -10.63 -5.60
N ASP A 21 -18.70 -11.85 -6.06
CA ASP A 21 -19.80 -12.78 -6.37
C ASP A 21 -20.44 -13.35 -5.09
N ARG A 22 -19.82 -13.15 -3.92
CA ARG A 22 -20.33 -13.58 -2.61
C ARG A 22 -20.11 -12.51 -1.53
N PRO A 23 -20.89 -11.41 -1.56
CA PRO A 23 -20.79 -10.36 -0.56
C PRO A 23 -21.17 -10.92 0.82
N THR A 24 -20.21 -10.96 1.74
CA THR A 24 -20.45 -11.42 3.11
C THR A 24 -21.19 -10.31 3.87
N LYS A 25 -22.22 -10.66 4.65
CA LYS A 25 -22.95 -9.68 5.48
C LYS A 25 -22.10 -9.12 6.64
N ASN A 26 -21.04 -9.85 7.03
CA ASN A 26 -20.26 -9.59 8.25
C ASN A 26 -18.81 -9.14 7.98
N GLY A 27 -18.52 -8.64 6.78
CA GLY A 27 -17.20 -8.16 6.42
C GLY A 27 -16.25 -9.28 6.01
N TYR A 28 -15.08 -8.89 5.50
CA TYR A 28 -14.07 -9.77 4.94
C TYR A 28 -12.89 -9.90 5.89
N VAL A 29 -12.18 -11.04 5.83
CA VAL A 29 -11.02 -11.29 6.67
C VAL A 29 -9.75 -11.03 5.87
N GLU A 30 -8.99 -10.01 6.29
CA GLU A 30 -7.62 -9.77 5.84
C GLU A 30 -6.82 -11.07 5.94
N PHE A 31 -6.02 -11.38 4.93
CA PHE A 31 -5.36 -12.69 4.85
C PHE A 31 -4.51 -13.00 6.09
N VAL A 32 -3.81 -11.98 6.61
CA VAL A 32 -2.98 -12.07 7.83
C VAL A 32 -3.78 -12.21 9.12
N ALA A 33 -5.07 -11.90 9.11
CA ALA A 33 -5.96 -12.00 10.27
C ALA A 33 -6.73 -13.33 10.31
N ILE A 34 -6.61 -14.18 9.28
CA ILE A 34 -7.24 -15.50 9.27
C ILE A 34 -6.64 -16.35 10.39
N ASN A 35 -7.50 -16.84 11.30
CA ASN A 35 -7.14 -17.92 12.21
C ASN A 35 -7.26 -19.25 11.45
N PRO A 36 -6.14 -19.90 11.06
CA PRO A 36 -6.20 -21.05 10.16
C PRO A 36 -6.88 -22.26 10.79
N VAL A 37 -6.75 -22.48 12.10
CA VAL A 37 -7.35 -23.64 12.77
C VAL A 37 -8.88 -23.56 12.72
N GLU A 38 -9.43 -22.41 13.10
CA GLU A 38 -10.87 -22.20 13.11
C GLU A 38 -11.45 -22.10 11.69
N ALA A 39 -10.75 -21.43 10.78
CA ALA A 39 -11.16 -21.27 9.40
C ALA A 39 -11.19 -22.62 8.68
N ILE A 40 -10.13 -23.43 8.77
CA ILE A 40 -10.09 -24.77 8.17
C ILE A 40 -11.22 -25.64 8.74
N SER A 41 -11.39 -25.66 10.07
CA SER A 41 -12.46 -26.46 10.69
C SER A 41 -13.86 -26.09 10.20
N SER A 42 -14.13 -24.79 10.05
CA SER A 42 -15.45 -24.29 9.66
C SER A 42 -15.71 -24.47 8.17
N CYS A 43 -14.73 -24.12 7.34
CA CYS A 43 -14.82 -24.25 5.89
C CYS A 43 -14.80 -25.71 5.42
N GLN A 44 -14.09 -26.62 6.11
CA GLN A 44 -14.12 -28.05 5.79
C GLN A 44 -15.53 -28.63 6.02
N LYS A 45 -16.17 -28.31 7.16
CA LYS A 45 -17.56 -28.72 7.43
C LYS A 45 -18.53 -28.20 6.37
N ALA A 46 -18.36 -26.95 5.94
CA ALA A 46 -19.16 -26.36 4.87
C ALA A 46 -18.92 -27.09 3.54
N PHE A 47 -17.66 -27.42 3.21
CA PHE A 47 -17.27 -28.13 2.00
C PHE A 47 -17.83 -29.54 1.95
N ASP A 48 -17.75 -30.29 3.06
CA ASP A 48 -18.24 -31.66 3.16
C ASP A 48 -19.76 -31.77 2.91
N LEU A 49 -20.52 -30.69 3.19
CA LEU A 49 -21.98 -30.65 3.01
C LEU A 49 -22.44 -30.06 1.68
N ARG A 50 -21.80 -28.96 1.21
CA ARG A 50 -22.13 -28.31 -0.07
C ARG A 50 -21.45 -29.00 -1.25
N GLY A 51 -20.49 -29.89 -1.00
CA GLY A 51 -19.64 -30.48 -2.02
C GLY A 51 -18.70 -29.43 -2.60
N ASN A 52 -18.49 -29.49 -3.91
CA ASN A 52 -17.51 -28.66 -4.60
C ASN A 52 -17.96 -27.20 -4.77
N ASP A 53 -18.62 -26.52 -3.82
CA ASP A 53 -18.99 -25.10 -3.99
C ASP A 53 -17.73 -24.22 -4.17
N ARG A 54 -17.68 -23.43 -5.27
CA ARG A 54 -16.48 -22.66 -5.64
C ARG A 54 -16.01 -21.66 -4.58
N HIS A 55 -16.92 -21.07 -3.82
CA HIS A 55 -16.59 -20.05 -2.82
C HIS A 55 -16.13 -20.70 -1.51
N VAL A 56 -16.77 -21.81 -1.12
CA VAL A 56 -16.33 -22.60 0.03
C VAL A 56 -14.95 -23.19 -0.24
N ALA A 57 -14.72 -23.72 -1.46
CA ALA A 57 -13.41 -24.17 -1.91
C ALA A 57 -12.38 -23.04 -1.87
N PHE A 58 -12.71 -21.85 -2.38
CA PHE A 58 -11.82 -20.69 -2.33
C PHE A 58 -11.45 -20.29 -0.89
N ASN A 59 -12.43 -20.14 0.00
CA ASN A 59 -12.21 -19.78 1.40
C ASN A 59 -11.40 -20.85 2.15
N LEU A 60 -11.67 -22.14 1.88
CA LEU A 60 -10.91 -23.25 2.44
C LEU A 60 -9.46 -23.25 1.93
N GLY A 61 -9.24 -22.95 0.65
CA GLY A 61 -7.92 -22.73 0.07
C GLY A 61 -7.16 -21.63 0.80
N ARG A 62 -7.78 -20.45 0.98
CA ARG A 62 -7.19 -19.34 1.76
C ARG A 62 -6.84 -19.76 3.18
N ALA A 63 -7.71 -20.51 3.85
CA ALA A 63 -7.49 -20.97 5.22
C ALA A 63 -6.27 -21.91 5.33
N TYR A 64 -6.11 -22.85 4.39
CA TYR A 64 -4.94 -23.72 4.34
C TYR A 64 -3.65 -22.97 4.02
N VAL A 65 -3.66 -22.02 3.09
CA VAL A 65 -2.48 -21.18 2.80
C VAL A 65 -2.08 -20.36 4.03
N SER A 66 -3.05 -19.77 4.75
CA SER A 66 -2.80 -19.07 6.02
C SER A 66 -2.19 -20.01 7.07
N GLY A 67 -2.65 -21.27 7.11
CA GLY A 67 -2.09 -22.34 7.94
C GLY A 67 -0.77 -22.92 7.46
N LYS A 68 -0.15 -22.34 6.42
CA LYS A 68 1.08 -22.79 5.76
C LYS A 68 1.01 -24.22 5.17
N ASN A 69 -0.19 -24.75 4.99
CA ASN A 69 -0.42 -25.99 4.25
C ASN A 69 -0.67 -25.64 2.77
N TYR A 70 0.38 -25.21 2.10
CA TYR A 70 0.30 -24.68 0.73
C TYR A 70 -0.16 -25.73 -0.28
N ALA A 71 0.19 -27.00 -0.07
CA ALA A 71 -0.26 -28.10 -0.93
C ALA A 71 -1.79 -28.21 -0.94
N MET A 72 -2.42 -28.27 0.24
CA MET A 72 -3.88 -28.29 0.34
C MET A 72 -4.50 -26.96 -0.10
N GLY A 73 -3.85 -25.83 0.23
CA GLY A 73 -4.25 -24.50 -0.21
C GLY A 73 -4.42 -24.43 -1.73
N ASN A 74 -3.39 -24.86 -2.47
CA ASN A 74 -3.38 -24.86 -3.93
C ASN A 74 -4.44 -25.80 -4.50
N VAL A 75 -4.60 -27.01 -3.95
CA VAL A 75 -5.65 -27.95 -4.40
C VAL A 75 -7.04 -27.33 -4.33
N PHE A 76 -7.37 -26.65 -3.24
CA PHE A 76 -8.69 -26.03 -3.08
C PHE A 76 -8.86 -24.75 -3.92
N LEU A 77 -7.79 -23.98 -4.12
CA LEU A 77 -7.81 -22.83 -5.04
C LEU A 77 -8.00 -23.29 -6.49
N GLU A 78 -7.29 -24.33 -6.94
CA GLU A 78 -7.46 -24.92 -8.28
C GLU A 78 -8.89 -25.45 -8.48
N ARG A 79 -9.45 -26.15 -7.50
CA ARG A 79 -10.86 -26.59 -7.55
C ARG A 79 -11.85 -25.43 -7.69
N ALA A 80 -11.57 -24.28 -7.07
CA ALA A 80 -12.39 -23.09 -7.22
C ALA A 80 -12.21 -22.47 -8.62
N ILE A 81 -10.98 -22.48 -9.16
CA ILE A 81 -10.65 -21.99 -10.51
C ILE A 81 -11.34 -22.83 -11.59
N ASP A 82 -11.38 -24.15 -11.43
CA ASP A 82 -12.06 -25.09 -12.34
C ASP A 82 -13.56 -24.81 -12.46
N GLN A 83 -14.12 -24.10 -11.47
CA GLN A 83 -15.51 -23.65 -11.42
C GLN A 83 -15.68 -22.16 -11.75
N GLY A 84 -14.65 -21.55 -12.32
CA GLY A 84 -14.67 -20.16 -12.78
C GLY A 84 -14.50 -19.12 -11.68
N SER A 85 -13.96 -19.47 -10.50
CA SER A 85 -13.66 -18.47 -9.46
C SER A 85 -12.49 -17.58 -9.89
N THR A 86 -12.80 -16.34 -10.27
CA THR A 86 -11.78 -15.33 -10.59
C THR A 86 -11.05 -14.83 -9.35
N ALA A 87 -11.71 -14.84 -8.17
CA ALA A 87 -11.07 -14.54 -6.89
C ALA A 87 -9.98 -15.57 -6.54
N ALA A 88 -10.22 -16.85 -6.83
CA ALA A 88 -9.21 -17.90 -6.66
C ALA A 88 -8.03 -17.74 -7.63
N MET A 89 -8.28 -17.32 -8.88
CA MET A 89 -7.21 -16.99 -9.82
C MET A 89 -6.33 -15.85 -9.30
N VAL A 90 -6.94 -14.78 -8.75
CA VAL A 90 -6.19 -13.67 -8.13
C VAL A 90 -5.36 -14.18 -6.95
N ALA A 91 -5.95 -14.93 -6.02
CA ALA A 91 -5.23 -15.47 -4.87
C ALA A 91 -4.06 -16.38 -5.26
N LEU A 92 -4.27 -17.29 -6.21
CA LEU A 92 -3.22 -18.19 -6.70
C LEU A 92 -2.14 -17.43 -7.49
N SER A 93 -2.49 -16.35 -8.18
CA SER A 93 -1.51 -15.49 -8.84
C SER A 93 -0.54 -14.83 -7.84
N THR A 94 -1.05 -14.38 -6.69
CA THR A 94 -0.21 -13.85 -5.59
C THR A 94 0.72 -14.92 -5.03
N ILE A 95 0.22 -16.16 -4.85
CA ILE A 95 1.04 -17.28 -4.39
C ILE A 95 2.24 -17.51 -5.32
N TYR A 96 2.02 -17.50 -6.64
CA TYR A 96 3.11 -17.67 -7.62
C TYR A 96 4.01 -16.44 -7.73
N ALA A 97 3.47 -15.22 -7.65
CA ALA A 97 4.27 -14.00 -7.73
C ALA A 97 5.23 -13.87 -6.53
N ASP A 98 4.77 -14.24 -5.34
CA ASP A 98 5.50 -14.07 -4.08
C ASP A 98 6.27 -15.34 -3.64
N GLY A 99 6.09 -16.47 -4.34
CA GLY A 99 6.73 -17.74 -4.00
C GLY A 99 6.22 -18.34 -2.69
N ILE A 100 4.93 -18.21 -2.40
CA ILE A 100 4.34 -18.67 -1.13
C ILE A 100 4.16 -20.20 -1.18
N GLY A 101 5.14 -20.94 -0.66
CA GLY A 101 5.08 -22.41 -0.68
C GLY A 101 5.33 -23.04 -2.05
N THR A 102 5.87 -22.27 -2.98
CA THR A 102 6.27 -22.65 -4.34
C THR A 102 7.44 -21.77 -4.77
N ASP A 103 8.17 -22.18 -5.80
CA ASP A 103 9.09 -21.25 -6.49
C ASP A 103 8.30 -20.10 -7.12
N ILE A 104 8.94 -18.93 -7.22
CA ILE A 104 8.38 -17.76 -7.89
C ILE A 104 8.15 -18.09 -9.37
N ASP A 105 6.92 -17.95 -9.84
CA ASP A 105 6.51 -18.20 -11.23
C ASP A 105 5.66 -17.01 -11.74
N THR A 106 6.35 -15.96 -12.15
CA THR A 106 5.72 -14.73 -12.66
C THR A 106 4.90 -14.96 -13.93
N ARG A 107 5.25 -15.99 -14.72
CA ARG A 107 4.48 -16.36 -15.92
C ARG A 107 3.12 -16.93 -15.54
N LYS A 108 3.06 -17.91 -14.62
CA LYS A 108 1.77 -18.44 -14.13
C LYS A 108 0.95 -17.37 -13.44
N SER A 109 1.59 -16.50 -12.65
CA SER A 109 0.91 -15.35 -12.05
C SER A 109 0.24 -14.47 -13.11
N PHE A 110 0.99 -14.09 -14.15
CA PHE A 110 0.47 -13.28 -15.25
C PHE A 110 -0.67 -13.98 -16.02
N GLU A 111 -0.56 -15.28 -16.29
CA GLU A 111 -1.60 -16.06 -16.97
C GLU A 111 -2.91 -16.10 -16.16
N LEU A 112 -2.83 -16.33 -14.85
CA LEU A 112 -3.99 -16.34 -13.95
C LEU A 112 -4.65 -14.96 -13.87
N LEU A 113 -3.85 -13.89 -13.71
CA LEU A 113 -4.37 -12.52 -13.71
C LEU A 113 -5.02 -12.16 -15.05
N SER A 114 -4.41 -12.55 -16.17
CA SER A 114 -4.95 -12.31 -17.52
C SER A 114 -6.28 -12.99 -17.73
N ARG A 115 -6.41 -14.25 -17.31
CA ARG A 115 -7.68 -15.00 -17.36
C ARG A 115 -8.75 -14.36 -16.47
N ALA A 116 -8.40 -13.99 -15.24
CA ALA A 116 -9.34 -13.33 -14.32
C ALA A 116 -9.78 -11.95 -14.86
N SER A 117 -8.86 -11.17 -15.41
CA SER A 117 -9.16 -9.88 -16.02
C SER A 117 -10.05 -10.02 -17.27
N ALA A 118 -9.79 -11.02 -18.12
CA ALA A 118 -10.64 -11.29 -19.29
C ALA A 118 -12.06 -11.72 -18.88
N ALA A 119 -12.21 -12.33 -17.71
CA ALA A 119 -13.50 -12.65 -17.10
C ALA A 119 -14.14 -11.46 -16.34
N GLY A 120 -13.57 -10.25 -16.41
CA GLY A 120 -14.13 -9.04 -15.82
C GLY A 120 -13.80 -8.81 -14.34
N ASN A 121 -12.81 -9.54 -13.78
CA ASN A 121 -12.39 -9.31 -12.41
C ASN A 121 -11.56 -8.00 -12.30
N ASP A 122 -12.14 -7.00 -11.67
CA ASP A 122 -11.56 -5.66 -11.53
C ASP A 122 -10.25 -5.65 -10.74
N THR A 123 -10.10 -6.52 -9.74
CA THR A 123 -8.88 -6.65 -8.95
C THR A 123 -7.74 -7.22 -9.79
N ALA A 124 -8.03 -8.21 -10.63
CA ALA A 124 -7.06 -8.75 -11.58
C ALA A 124 -6.67 -7.70 -12.62
N THR A 125 -7.66 -6.99 -13.18
CA THR A 125 -7.42 -5.90 -14.14
C THR A 125 -6.58 -4.77 -13.52
N ALA A 126 -6.88 -4.36 -12.29
CA ALA A 126 -6.11 -3.36 -11.56
C ALA A 126 -4.68 -3.83 -11.28
N THR A 127 -4.50 -5.09 -10.90
CA THR A 127 -3.19 -5.70 -10.63
C THR A 127 -2.35 -5.77 -11.91
N LEU A 128 -2.92 -6.18 -13.05
CA LEU A 128 -2.20 -6.15 -14.33
C LEU A 128 -1.83 -4.72 -14.74
N GLY A 129 -2.75 -3.77 -14.59
CA GLY A 129 -2.48 -2.37 -14.87
C GLY A 129 -1.33 -1.82 -14.02
N ALA A 130 -1.31 -2.18 -12.74
CA ALA A 130 -0.23 -1.91 -11.81
C ALA A 130 1.11 -2.55 -12.24
N ASP A 131 1.12 -3.85 -12.54
CA ASP A 131 2.33 -4.57 -12.92
C ASP A 131 2.97 -3.96 -14.18
N TYR A 132 2.16 -3.56 -15.17
CA TYR A 132 2.65 -2.77 -16.31
C TYR A 132 3.11 -1.36 -15.91
N LEU A 133 2.41 -0.67 -15.02
CA LEU A 133 2.75 0.72 -14.63
C LEU A 133 4.15 0.81 -13.99
N TRP A 134 4.54 -0.21 -13.24
CA TRP A 134 5.81 -0.24 -12.49
C TRP A 134 6.84 -1.23 -13.03
N GLY A 135 6.51 -2.07 -14.01
CA GLY A 135 7.40 -3.11 -14.50
C GLY A 135 7.70 -4.16 -13.43
N ARG A 136 6.65 -4.79 -12.90
CA ARG A 136 6.72 -5.83 -11.86
C ARG A 136 6.22 -7.17 -12.40
N ASN A 137 6.36 -8.24 -11.60
CA ASN A 137 5.84 -9.57 -11.95
C ASN A 137 6.34 -10.09 -13.31
N GLY A 138 7.64 -9.91 -13.59
CA GLY A 138 8.25 -10.31 -14.86
C GLY A 138 7.92 -9.41 -16.06
N LEU A 139 7.13 -8.36 -15.89
CA LEU A 139 6.80 -7.40 -16.94
C LEU A 139 7.79 -6.24 -16.97
N THR A 140 8.05 -5.73 -18.17
CA THR A 140 8.69 -4.42 -18.35
C THR A 140 7.66 -3.31 -18.17
N ARG A 141 8.12 -2.14 -17.70
CA ARG A 141 7.25 -0.98 -17.51
C ARG A 141 6.65 -0.54 -18.86
N ASP A 142 5.32 -0.45 -18.93
CA ASP A 142 4.55 -0.07 -20.11
C ASP A 142 3.32 0.76 -19.69
N VAL A 143 3.45 2.09 -19.72
CA VAL A 143 2.36 3.01 -19.34
C VAL A 143 1.19 2.93 -20.32
N ALA A 144 1.47 2.71 -21.60
CA ALA A 144 0.46 2.66 -22.64
C ALA A 144 -0.49 1.47 -22.46
N LYS A 145 0.01 0.33 -21.98
CA LYS A 145 -0.80 -0.81 -21.56
C LYS A 145 -1.43 -0.64 -20.18
N ALA A 146 -0.72 -0.01 -19.24
CA ALA A 146 -1.18 0.17 -17.87
C ALA A 146 -2.45 1.02 -17.78
N LEU A 147 -2.47 2.19 -18.42
CA LEU A 147 -3.55 3.16 -18.22
C LEU A 147 -4.93 2.67 -18.68
N PRO A 148 -5.08 2.01 -19.84
CA PRO A 148 -6.36 1.42 -20.24
C PRO A 148 -6.86 0.37 -19.23
N LEU A 149 -5.98 -0.51 -18.74
CA LEU A 149 -6.34 -1.51 -17.74
C LEU A 149 -6.80 -0.86 -16.44
N LEU A 150 -6.06 0.12 -15.93
CA LEU A 150 -6.43 0.84 -14.71
C LEU A 150 -7.75 1.60 -14.88
N LYS A 151 -8.01 2.19 -16.06
CA LYS A 151 -9.30 2.83 -16.37
C LYS A 151 -10.44 1.82 -16.37
N THR A 152 -10.28 0.68 -17.05
CA THR A 152 -11.27 -0.40 -17.04
C THR A 152 -11.56 -0.88 -15.62
N ALA A 153 -10.54 -1.11 -14.80
CA ALA A 153 -10.72 -1.50 -13.40
C ALA A 153 -11.43 -0.43 -12.59
N ALA A 154 -11.10 0.85 -12.79
CA ALA A 154 -11.77 1.97 -12.13
C ALA A 154 -13.25 2.10 -12.55
N ASP A 155 -13.58 1.88 -13.83
CA ASP A 155 -14.96 1.87 -14.32
C ASP A 155 -15.77 0.70 -13.73
N LEU A 156 -15.11 -0.40 -13.38
CA LEU A 156 -15.66 -1.52 -12.59
C LEU A 156 -15.71 -1.24 -11.07
N GLY A 157 -15.35 -0.03 -10.64
CA GLY A 157 -15.41 0.41 -9.25
C GLY A 157 -14.18 0.08 -8.40
N ASN A 158 -13.05 -0.31 -9.01
CA ASN A 158 -11.84 -0.63 -8.26
C ASN A 158 -11.19 0.63 -7.66
N ALA A 159 -11.27 0.77 -6.34
CA ALA A 159 -10.78 1.94 -5.61
C ALA A 159 -9.24 2.10 -5.71
N GLN A 160 -8.52 0.98 -5.73
CA GLN A 160 -7.06 0.97 -5.86
C GLN A 160 -6.60 1.45 -7.25
N ALA A 161 -7.32 1.05 -8.31
CA ALA A 161 -7.06 1.54 -9.67
C ALA A 161 -7.31 3.04 -9.80
N MET A 162 -8.38 3.56 -9.17
CA MET A 162 -8.63 5.01 -9.09
C MET A 162 -7.47 5.74 -8.41
N TYR A 163 -6.96 5.21 -7.29
CA TYR A 163 -5.77 5.77 -6.66
C TYR A 163 -4.55 5.75 -7.58
N TYR A 164 -4.29 4.64 -8.31
CA TYR A 164 -3.15 4.55 -9.22
C TYR A 164 -3.25 5.52 -10.40
N LEU A 165 -4.46 5.75 -10.93
CA LEU A 165 -4.69 6.78 -11.94
C LEU A 165 -4.42 8.18 -11.37
N GLY A 166 -4.86 8.45 -10.14
CA GLY A 166 -4.60 9.71 -9.45
C GLY A 166 -3.11 9.94 -9.19
N GLU A 167 -2.38 8.92 -8.71
CA GLU A 167 -0.93 8.95 -8.52
C GLU A 167 -0.20 9.17 -9.84
N HIS A 168 -0.63 8.51 -10.91
CA HIS A 168 -0.04 8.74 -12.23
C HIS A 168 -0.25 10.18 -12.72
N SER A 169 -1.46 10.73 -12.56
CA SER A 169 -1.75 12.13 -12.91
C SER A 169 -0.97 13.13 -12.02
N TRP A 170 -0.80 12.80 -10.74
CA TRP A 170 -0.01 13.60 -9.80
C TRP A 170 1.49 13.57 -10.14
N ALA A 171 2.02 12.37 -10.42
CA ALA A 171 3.43 12.14 -10.74
C ALA A 171 3.79 12.43 -12.21
N GLY A 172 2.80 12.76 -13.05
CA GLY A 172 2.96 13.00 -14.48
C GLY A 172 3.86 14.17 -14.83
N LEU A 173 5.14 13.86 -15.08
CA LEU A 173 6.07 14.53 -16.01
C LEU A 173 6.55 15.96 -15.66
N GLY A 174 7.18 16.10 -14.49
CA GLY A 174 7.93 17.31 -14.12
C GLY A 174 7.08 18.34 -13.37
N PRO A 175 7.49 19.63 -13.30
CA PRO A 175 6.88 20.64 -12.42
C PRO A 175 5.42 21.04 -12.76
N LYS A 176 4.70 20.26 -13.56
CA LYS A 176 3.31 20.48 -13.98
C LYS A 176 2.50 19.17 -14.02
N GLY A 177 2.47 18.41 -12.92
CA GLY A 177 1.51 17.31 -12.78
C GLY A 177 0.07 17.79 -13.02
N ASP A 178 -0.79 16.94 -13.60
CA ASP A 178 -2.20 17.27 -13.81
C ASP A 178 -2.98 17.06 -12.51
N PHE A 179 -2.88 18.04 -11.62
CA PHE A 179 -3.53 18.00 -10.32
C PHE A 179 -5.06 18.00 -10.42
N SER A 180 -5.64 18.46 -11.53
CA SER A 180 -7.10 18.42 -11.74
C SER A 180 -7.54 16.98 -12.03
N SER A 181 -6.84 16.26 -12.91
CA SER A 181 -7.07 14.83 -13.11
C SER A 181 -6.73 14.00 -11.88
N ALA A 182 -5.65 14.33 -11.17
CA ALA A 182 -5.29 13.67 -9.91
C ALA A 182 -6.41 13.83 -8.87
N ARG A 183 -6.94 15.05 -8.73
CA ARG A 183 -8.09 15.34 -7.88
C ARG A 183 -9.30 14.50 -8.24
N TYR A 184 -9.68 14.48 -9.52
CA TYR A 184 -10.82 13.69 -9.98
C TYR A 184 -10.70 12.22 -9.57
N TRP A 185 -9.54 11.61 -9.79
CA TRP A 185 -9.31 10.22 -9.44
C TRP A 185 -9.20 9.97 -7.94
N PHE A 186 -8.58 10.87 -7.18
CA PHE A 186 -8.52 10.76 -5.72
C PHE A 186 -9.88 10.96 -5.06
N GLU A 187 -10.73 11.87 -5.56
CA GLU A 187 -12.11 12.02 -5.08
C GLU A 187 -12.91 10.74 -5.32
N LYS A 188 -12.79 10.12 -6.51
CA LYS A 188 -13.41 8.83 -6.81
C LYS A 188 -12.88 7.70 -5.91
N GLY A 189 -11.56 7.57 -5.78
CA GLY A 189 -10.94 6.55 -4.93
C GLY A 189 -11.32 6.70 -3.46
N ALA A 190 -11.33 7.94 -2.94
CA ALA A 190 -11.76 8.24 -1.58
C ALA A 190 -13.25 7.91 -1.36
N ALA A 191 -14.13 8.21 -2.32
CA ALA A 191 -15.54 7.83 -2.26
C ALA A 191 -15.73 6.30 -2.28
N ALA A 192 -14.85 5.58 -2.98
CA ALA A 192 -14.80 4.11 -3.01
C ALA A 192 -14.04 3.50 -1.81
N GLY A 193 -13.61 4.31 -0.84
CA GLY A 193 -13.01 3.83 0.40
C GLY A 193 -11.49 3.62 0.38
N GLU A 194 -10.78 4.03 -0.69
CA GLU A 194 -9.32 3.87 -0.79
C GLU A 194 -8.57 4.83 0.15
N PRO A 195 -7.90 4.33 1.21
CA PRO A 195 -7.29 5.20 2.23
C PRO A 195 -6.14 6.04 1.69
N ASN A 196 -5.36 5.53 0.72
CA ASN A 196 -4.26 6.30 0.14
C ASN A 196 -4.76 7.44 -0.77
N ALA A 197 -5.89 7.25 -1.45
CA ALA A 197 -6.56 8.32 -2.18
C ALA A 197 -7.03 9.42 -1.23
N MET A 198 -7.55 9.07 -0.05
CA MET A 198 -7.90 10.05 0.99
C MET A 198 -6.68 10.84 1.48
N VAL A 199 -5.53 10.18 1.69
CA VAL A 199 -4.28 10.89 2.03
C VAL A 199 -3.91 11.89 0.93
N ASN A 200 -3.94 11.50 -0.34
CA ASN A 200 -3.57 12.42 -1.40
C ASN A 200 -4.60 13.53 -1.64
N LEU A 201 -5.89 13.26 -1.43
CA LEU A 201 -6.91 14.30 -1.42
C LEU A 201 -6.65 15.32 -0.31
N GLY A 202 -6.28 14.85 0.89
CA GLY A 202 -5.82 15.72 1.96
C GLY A 202 -4.60 16.56 1.58
N ARG A 203 -3.63 15.99 0.84
CA ARG A 203 -2.48 16.74 0.30
C ARG A 203 -2.91 17.81 -0.72
N LEU A 204 -3.85 17.53 -1.62
CA LEU A 204 -4.39 18.53 -2.54
C LEU A 204 -4.94 19.75 -1.80
N TYR A 205 -5.73 19.52 -0.74
CA TYR A 205 -6.26 20.59 0.12
C TYR A 205 -5.17 21.30 0.93
N ARG A 206 -4.17 20.58 1.46
CA ARG A 206 -3.06 21.20 2.20
C ARG A 206 -2.26 22.17 1.32
N PHE A 207 -1.98 21.79 0.08
CA PHE A 207 -1.18 22.60 -0.84
C PHE A 207 -2.00 23.58 -1.67
N GLY A 208 -3.30 23.37 -1.81
CA GLY A 208 -4.18 24.20 -2.63
C GLY A 208 -3.87 24.06 -4.12
N VAL A 209 -3.81 22.81 -4.61
CA VAL A 209 -3.55 22.49 -6.02
C VAL A 209 -4.72 21.69 -6.62
N GLY A 210 -4.79 21.56 -7.94
CA GLY A 210 -5.91 20.88 -8.62
C GLY A 210 -7.23 21.68 -8.57
N GLY A 211 -7.12 23.01 -8.61
CA GLY A 211 -8.25 23.93 -8.53
C GLY A 211 -8.82 24.11 -7.12
N LEU A 212 -8.15 23.59 -6.09
CA LEU A 212 -8.52 23.76 -4.69
C LEU A 212 -7.81 24.96 -4.05
N LYS A 213 -8.47 25.61 -3.10
CA LYS A 213 -7.81 26.54 -2.18
C LYS A 213 -7.15 25.76 -1.05
N LYS A 214 -6.12 26.34 -0.44
CA LYS A 214 -5.54 25.79 0.78
C LYS A 214 -6.61 25.73 1.87
N ASP A 215 -6.85 24.53 2.39
CA ASP A 215 -7.79 24.27 3.47
C ASP A 215 -7.26 23.15 4.36
N TYR A 216 -6.66 23.55 5.47
CA TYR A 216 -6.02 22.63 6.39
C TYR A 216 -7.01 21.85 7.25
N VAL A 217 -8.22 22.38 7.47
CA VAL A 217 -9.27 21.68 8.22
C VAL A 217 -9.82 20.54 7.38
N THR A 218 -10.08 20.80 6.09
CA THR A 218 -10.48 19.76 5.15
C THR A 218 -9.36 18.75 4.92
N ALA A 219 -8.11 19.19 4.78
CA ALA A 219 -6.97 18.28 4.71
C ALA A 219 -6.90 17.35 5.93
N ARG A 220 -7.07 17.91 7.14
CA ARG A 220 -7.07 17.14 8.38
C ARG A 220 -8.20 16.11 8.43
N SER A 221 -9.41 16.49 8.03
CA SER A 221 -10.56 15.59 7.97
C SER A 221 -10.28 14.37 7.08
N TRP A 222 -9.66 14.57 5.91
CA TRP A 222 -9.27 13.47 5.04
C TRP A 222 -8.18 12.58 5.64
N TYR A 223 -7.16 13.16 6.27
CA TYR A 223 -6.13 12.38 6.97
C TYR A 223 -6.72 11.56 8.12
N ASP A 224 -7.66 12.10 8.89
CA ASP A 224 -8.31 11.36 9.99
C ASP A 224 -9.16 10.20 9.46
N LYS A 225 -9.88 10.38 8.34
CA LYS A 225 -10.60 9.28 7.66
C LYS A 225 -9.64 8.19 7.18
N ALA A 226 -8.56 8.58 6.50
CA ALA A 226 -7.54 7.66 6.02
C ALA A 226 -6.89 6.87 7.17
N ASN A 227 -6.57 7.55 8.28
CA ASN A 227 -5.98 6.94 9.46
C ASN A 227 -6.93 5.91 10.11
N LYS A 228 -8.24 6.20 10.18
CA LYS A 228 -9.24 5.24 10.68
C LYS A 228 -9.32 3.97 9.83
N LEU A 229 -9.02 4.08 8.53
CA LEU A 229 -8.96 2.97 7.59
C LEU A 229 -7.55 2.37 7.45
N GLY A 230 -6.60 2.75 8.31
CA GLY A 230 -5.27 2.15 8.35
C GLY A 230 -4.27 2.64 7.30
N ALA A 231 -4.50 3.79 6.66
CA ALA A 231 -3.50 4.39 5.76
C ALA A 231 -2.19 4.67 6.52
N ARG A 232 -1.11 4.00 6.12
CA ARG A 232 0.17 4.01 6.87
C ARG A 232 0.75 5.41 7.06
N SER A 233 0.64 6.27 6.05
CA SER A 233 1.20 7.63 6.03
C SER A 233 0.28 8.69 6.63
N ALA A 234 -0.98 8.37 6.96
CA ALA A 234 -1.92 9.35 7.49
C ALA A 234 -1.49 9.95 8.85
N PRO A 235 -0.97 9.17 9.83
CA PRO A 235 -0.41 9.73 11.07
C PRO A 235 0.67 10.79 10.80
N THR A 236 1.56 10.53 9.85
CA THR A 236 2.65 11.43 9.46
C THR A 236 2.13 12.75 8.94
N GLN A 237 1.13 12.71 8.06
CA GLN A 237 0.51 13.91 7.52
C GLN A 237 -0.20 14.73 8.61
N ILE A 238 -0.81 14.06 9.59
CA ILE A 238 -1.39 14.72 10.77
C ILE A 238 -0.30 15.38 11.62
N GLY A 239 0.82 14.68 11.84
CA GLY A 239 1.97 15.22 12.58
C GLY A 239 2.52 16.50 11.94
N LEU A 240 2.64 16.52 10.62
CA LEU A 240 3.09 17.70 9.86
C LEU A 240 2.17 18.91 10.05
N LEU A 241 0.84 18.71 10.14
CA LEU A 241 -0.09 19.81 10.43
C LEU A 241 0.18 20.44 11.81
N TYR A 242 0.51 19.62 12.81
CA TYR A 242 0.91 20.13 14.14
C TYR A 242 2.30 20.75 14.16
N GLU A 243 3.27 20.17 13.45
CA GLU A 243 4.63 20.72 13.37
C GLU A 243 4.64 22.11 12.73
N GLU A 244 3.84 22.30 11.68
CA GLU A 244 3.80 23.56 10.91
C GLU A 244 2.72 24.53 11.41
N GLY A 245 1.83 24.11 12.32
CA GLY A 245 0.72 24.94 12.79
C GLY A 245 -0.35 25.21 11.71
N LEU A 246 -0.60 24.23 10.85
CA LEU A 246 -1.52 24.35 9.71
C LEU A 246 -2.93 23.89 10.11
N GLY A 247 -3.86 24.85 10.25
CA GLY A 247 -5.23 24.57 10.68
C GLY A 247 -5.37 24.19 12.16
N THR A 248 -4.27 24.28 12.92
CA THR A 248 -4.17 24.02 14.35
C THR A 248 -3.02 24.87 14.90
N PRO A 249 -2.99 25.26 16.19
CA PRO A 249 -1.79 25.81 16.80
C PRO A 249 -0.59 24.87 16.62
N GLN A 250 0.58 25.45 16.35
CA GLN A 250 1.82 24.70 16.26
C GLN A 250 2.11 23.97 17.58
N ASN A 251 2.38 22.68 17.50
CA ASN A 251 2.65 21.84 18.66
C ASN A 251 3.57 20.68 18.31
N TYR A 252 4.86 20.87 18.58
CA TYR A 252 5.89 19.84 18.34
C TYR A 252 5.71 18.58 19.21
N GLY A 253 5.13 18.71 20.41
CA GLY A 253 4.86 17.57 21.28
C GLY A 253 3.79 16.65 20.69
N LEU A 254 2.73 17.20 20.10
CA LEU A 254 1.73 16.44 19.36
C LEU A 254 2.29 15.91 18.04
N ALA A 255 3.06 16.71 17.30
CA ALA A 255 3.73 16.24 16.08
C ALA A 255 4.58 14.99 16.34
N ARG A 256 5.38 15.00 17.42
CA ARG A 256 6.15 13.85 17.89
C ARG A 256 5.28 12.61 18.09
N GLN A 257 4.18 12.73 18.86
CA GLN A 257 3.29 11.60 19.13
C GLN A 257 2.69 11.01 17.85
N TRP A 258 2.39 11.86 16.86
CA TRP A 258 1.88 11.42 15.56
C TRP A 258 2.96 10.76 14.69
N TYR A 259 4.20 11.23 14.73
CA TYR A 259 5.33 10.55 14.07
C TYR A 259 5.63 9.20 14.73
N GLU A 260 5.56 9.09 16.05
CA GLU A 260 5.67 7.80 16.76
C GLU A 260 4.57 6.82 16.31
N LYS A 261 3.33 7.30 16.12
CA LYS A 261 2.25 6.49 15.53
C LYS A 261 2.53 6.08 14.08
N GLY A 262 3.08 6.98 13.27
CA GLY A 262 3.46 6.69 11.89
C GLY A 262 4.52 5.59 11.78
N ILE A 263 5.48 5.57 12.71
CA ILE A 263 6.46 4.48 12.82
C ILE A 263 5.76 3.14 13.11
N ILE A 264 4.79 3.12 14.04
CA ILE A 264 4.03 1.91 14.40
C ILE A 264 3.22 1.40 13.21
N THR A 265 2.63 2.28 12.39
CA THR A 265 1.91 1.91 11.17
C THR A 265 2.83 1.57 9.99
N GLY A 266 4.15 1.66 10.18
CA GLY A 266 5.15 1.28 9.18
C GLY A 266 5.45 2.37 8.15
N ASP A 267 5.08 3.63 8.41
CA ASP A 267 5.53 4.75 7.59
C ASP A 267 7.01 5.08 7.86
N GLN A 268 7.81 5.02 6.80
CA GLN A 268 9.24 5.25 6.86
C GLN A 268 9.61 6.74 6.98
N GLU A 269 8.77 7.64 6.49
CA GLU A 269 9.02 9.09 6.52
C GLU A 269 8.97 9.62 7.96
N SER A 270 8.08 9.05 8.78
CA SER A 270 7.95 9.35 10.22
C SER A 270 9.26 9.22 11.00
N PHE A 271 10.13 8.27 10.66
CA PHE A 271 11.44 8.15 11.31
C PHE A 271 12.30 9.39 11.10
N ALA A 272 12.34 9.93 9.87
CA ALA A 272 13.16 11.09 9.54
C ALA A 272 12.59 12.38 10.13
N LEU A 273 11.26 12.52 10.16
CA LEU A 273 10.61 13.68 10.79
C LEU A 273 10.80 13.67 12.31
N LEU A 274 10.68 12.50 12.95
CA LEU A 274 10.98 12.35 14.37
C LEU A 274 12.46 12.66 14.67
N ALA A 275 13.37 12.20 13.82
CA ALA A 275 14.80 12.50 13.94
C ALA A 275 15.07 14.02 13.88
N SER A 276 14.42 14.73 12.96
CA SER A 276 14.52 16.19 12.83
C SER A 276 14.07 16.92 14.10
N LEU A 277 13.00 16.46 14.78
CA LEU A 277 12.58 17.03 16.06
C LEU A 277 13.67 16.90 17.14
N TYR A 278 14.32 15.74 17.25
CA TYR A 278 15.44 15.52 18.20
C TYR A 278 16.70 16.29 17.81
N GLU A 279 17.03 16.37 16.53
CA GLU A 279 18.19 17.13 16.03
C GLU A 279 18.06 18.63 16.37
N ARG A 280 16.84 19.16 16.26
CA ARG A 280 16.55 20.58 16.46
C ARG A 280 16.12 20.92 17.89
N GLY A 281 15.74 19.93 18.70
CA GLY A 281 15.21 20.15 20.05
C GLY A 281 13.79 20.73 20.06
N LEU A 282 12.95 20.35 19.09
CA LEU A 282 11.60 20.87 18.93
C LEU A 282 10.58 19.95 19.62
N GLY A 283 9.99 20.44 20.73
CA GLY A 283 9.05 19.64 21.54
C GLY A 283 9.69 18.47 22.29
N VAL A 284 11.02 18.38 22.25
CA VAL A 284 11.87 17.39 22.93
C VAL A 284 13.18 18.04 23.34
N THR A 285 13.86 17.44 24.32
CA THR A 285 15.26 17.80 24.59
C THR A 285 16.09 17.42 23.37
N LYS A 286 16.93 18.35 22.90
CA LYS A 286 17.81 18.13 21.76
C LYS A 286 18.73 16.95 22.04
N ASP A 287 18.75 15.99 21.11
CA ASP A 287 19.51 14.75 21.24
C ASP A 287 20.00 14.31 19.85
N ASN A 288 21.27 14.61 19.56
CA ASN A 288 21.85 14.27 18.26
C ASN A 288 22.11 12.77 18.10
N GLU A 289 22.34 12.02 19.19
CA GLU A 289 22.59 10.58 19.10
C GLU A 289 21.31 9.85 18.73
N LYS A 290 20.20 10.21 19.38
CA LYS A 290 18.88 9.69 19.03
C LYS A 290 18.43 10.11 17.64
N ALA A 291 18.69 11.36 17.23
CA ALA A 291 18.43 11.80 15.87
C ALA A 291 19.22 10.98 14.84
N ALA A 292 20.52 10.75 15.06
CA ALA A 292 21.33 9.94 14.16
C ALA A 292 20.83 8.48 14.07
N ALA A 293 20.44 7.88 15.20
CA ALA A 293 19.88 6.53 15.23
C ALA A 293 18.56 6.43 14.44
N LEU A 294 17.68 7.42 14.55
CA LEU A 294 16.42 7.48 13.80
C LEU A 294 16.65 7.75 12.30
N TYR A 295 17.54 8.67 11.94
CA TYR A 295 17.92 8.87 10.54
C TYR A 295 18.58 7.62 9.95
N SER A 296 19.36 6.86 10.72
CA SER A 296 19.94 5.59 10.28
C SER A 296 18.86 4.55 9.97
N GLN A 297 17.82 4.46 10.79
CA GLN A 297 16.67 3.58 10.52
C GLN A 297 15.90 4.01 9.26
N ALA A 298 15.65 5.31 9.09
CA ALA A 298 15.01 5.84 7.89
C ALA A 298 15.86 5.61 6.62
N ALA A 299 17.19 5.80 6.71
CA ALA A 299 18.13 5.57 5.62
C ALA A 299 18.19 4.09 5.22
N ALA A 300 18.16 3.16 6.19
CA ALA A 300 18.09 1.73 5.92
C ALA A 300 16.80 1.34 5.18
N LYS A 301 15.70 2.06 5.42
CA LYS A 301 14.43 1.94 4.69
C LYS A 301 14.41 2.69 3.34
N GLY A 302 15.50 3.37 3.00
CA GLY A 302 15.68 4.00 1.68
C GLY A 302 15.31 5.48 1.59
N SER A 303 15.07 6.16 2.71
CA SER A 303 14.85 7.61 2.71
C SER A 303 16.12 8.37 2.30
N SER A 304 16.08 8.99 1.11
CA SER A 304 17.17 9.83 0.60
C SER A 304 17.39 11.07 1.49
N PHE A 305 16.32 11.68 2.00
CA PHE A 305 16.40 12.77 2.97
C PHE A 305 17.16 12.35 4.23
N ALA A 306 16.82 11.19 4.81
CA ALA A 306 17.51 10.71 6.00
C ALA A 306 18.98 10.35 5.74
N MET A 307 19.29 9.78 4.57
CA MET A 307 20.68 9.53 4.16
C MET A 307 21.49 10.82 4.10
N GLN A 308 20.93 11.89 3.51
CA GLN A 308 21.58 13.18 3.44
C GLN A 308 21.82 13.78 4.85
N GLN A 309 20.81 13.76 5.72
CA GLN A 309 20.93 14.26 7.09
C GLN A 309 21.96 13.47 7.90
N LEU A 310 21.90 12.13 7.86
CA LEU A 310 22.86 11.27 8.53
C LEU A 310 24.29 11.47 8.00
N GLY A 311 24.45 11.64 6.69
CA GLY A 311 25.75 11.92 6.08
C GLY A 311 26.36 13.22 6.60
N GLN A 312 25.55 14.27 6.73
CA GLN A 312 25.97 15.53 7.35
C GLN A 312 26.34 15.38 8.83
N MET A 313 25.63 14.52 9.57
CA MET A 313 25.96 14.22 10.97
C MET A 313 27.31 13.52 11.10
N TYR A 314 27.62 12.55 10.23
CA TYR A 314 28.93 11.89 10.17
C TYR A 314 30.08 12.86 9.81
N ILE A 315 29.89 13.73 8.81
CA ILE A 315 30.92 14.72 8.42
C ILE A 315 31.24 15.68 9.58
N LYS A 316 30.21 16.07 10.34
CA LYS A 316 30.33 17.04 11.43
C LYS A 316 30.62 16.41 12.80
N GLY A 317 30.55 15.08 12.92
CA GLY A 317 30.66 14.38 14.21
C GLY A 317 29.54 14.74 15.20
N LYS A 318 28.31 14.95 14.71
CA LYS A 318 27.16 15.32 15.55
C LYS A 318 26.35 14.09 15.91
N GLY A 319 26.40 13.65 17.16
CA GLY A 319 25.65 12.47 17.63
C GLY A 319 26.15 11.13 17.10
N VAL A 320 27.24 11.15 16.33
CA VAL A 320 27.99 10.00 15.83
C VAL A 320 29.47 10.37 15.79
N ALA A 321 30.35 9.38 15.87
CA ALA A 321 31.77 9.58 15.64
C ALA A 321 31.99 10.18 14.23
N LYS A 322 32.88 11.17 14.14
CA LYS A 322 33.17 11.83 12.86
C LYS A 322 33.75 10.84 11.87
N ASP A 323 33.12 10.74 10.70
CA ASP A 323 33.53 9.85 9.59
C ASP A 323 33.16 10.50 8.26
N VAL A 324 34.12 11.21 7.66
CA VAL A 324 33.87 11.97 6.44
C VAL A 324 33.56 11.04 5.25
N VAL A 325 34.30 9.94 5.12
CA VAL A 325 34.13 8.99 4.01
C VAL A 325 32.75 8.37 4.03
N ARG A 326 32.30 7.90 5.20
CA ARG A 326 30.94 7.36 5.35
C ARG A 326 29.88 8.42 5.10
N GLY A 327 30.11 9.64 5.56
CA GLY A 327 29.16 10.74 5.37
C GLY A 327 28.99 11.14 3.90
N GLU A 328 30.08 11.27 3.16
CA GLU A 328 30.06 11.57 1.72
C GLU A 328 29.40 10.44 0.91
N LYS A 329 29.68 9.18 1.26
CA LYS A 329 29.03 8.03 0.63
C LYS A 329 27.51 8.08 0.80
N LEU A 330 27.02 8.33 2.03
CA LEU A 330 25.58 8.45 2.30
C LEU A 330 24.92 9.57 1.48
N ILE A 331 25.59 10.71 1.32
CA ILE A 331 25.08 11.83 0.52
C ILE A 331 25.06 11.47 -0.98
N ALA A 332 26.07 10.76 -1.48
CA ALA A 332 26.10 10.27 -2.85
C ALA A 332 24.98 9.26 -3.12
N ASP A 333 24.76 8.31 -2.20
CA ASP A 333 23.68 7.33 -2.25
C ASP A 333 22.29 8.00 -2.18
N ALA A 334 22.15 9.07 -1.40
CA ALA A 334 20.92 9.86 -1.36
C ALA A 334 20.60 10.47 -2.74
N LYS A 335 21.60 11.05 -3.41
CA LYS A 335 21.45 11.69 -4.72
C LYS A 335 21.06 10.69 -5.80
N SER A 336 21.71 9.53 -5.84
CA SER A 336 21.40 8.48 -6.82
C SER A 336 19.96 7.97 -6.66
N LYS A 337 19.50 7.78 -5.42
CA LYS A 337 18.11 7.40 -5.13
C LYS A 337 17.10 8.48 -5.48
N TYR A 338 17.40 9.75 -5.18
CA TYR A 338 16.53 10.87 -5.56
C TYR A 338 16.33 10.94 -7.08
N ILE A 339 17.41 10.84 -7.86
CA ILE A 339 17.36 10.84 -9.33
C ILE A 339 16.56 9.65 -9.86
N ALA A 340 16.74 8.46 -9.28
CA ALA A 340 15.95 7.27 -9.64
C ALA A 340 14.46 7.44 -9.31
N SER A 341 14.11 8.11 -8.21
CA SER A 341 12.72 8.35 -7.80
C SER A 341 11.98 9.41 -8.61
N CYS A 342 12.69 10.42 -9.13
CA CYS A 342 12.09 11.50 -9.92
C CYS A 342 11.89 11.12 -11.40
N ASN A 343 12.35 9.94 -11.85
CA ASN A 343 12.37 9.56 -13.27
C ASN A 343 13.03 10.59 -14.22
N CYS A 344 13.81 11.54 -13.69
CA CYS A 344 14.41 12.63 -14.47
C CYS A 344 15.62 12.19 -15.33
N GLY A 345 15.92 10.90 -15.42
CA GLY A 345 17.24 10.43 -15.84
C GLY A 345 17.30 9.36 -16.92
N ARG A 346 16.22 9.05 -17.66
CA ARG A 346 16.29 7.98 -18.68
C ARG A 346 15.52 8.16 -20.00
N ASP A 347 15.10 9.38 -20.34
CA ASP A 347 14.49 9.70 -21.65
C ASP A 347 15.15 10.88 -22.39
N GLN A 348 16.43 11.17 -22.14
CA GLN A 348 17.22 12.08 -22.99
C GLN A 348 18.62 11.52 -23.22
N ALA A 349 18.71 10.59 -24.18
CA ALA A 349 19.93 10.30 -24.90
C ALA A 349 19.80 10.92 -26.30
N TYR A 350 20.48 12.06 -26.50
CA TYR A 350 21.14 12.44 -27.74
C TYR A 350 22.49 13.04 -27.39
#